data_AF-A0A2I1K7M3-F1
#
_entry.id   AF-A0A2I1K7M3-F1
#
_cell.length_a   1.000
_cell.length_b   1.000
_cell.length_c   1.000
_cell.angle_alpha   90.00
_cell.angle_beta   90.00
_cell.angle_gamma   90.00
#
_symmetry.space_group_name_H-M   'P 1'
#
loop_
_entity.id
_entity.type
_entity.pdbx_description
1 polymer ?
#
loop_
_entity_poly.entity_id
_entity_poly.type
_entity_poly.pdbx_seq_one_letter_code
_entity_poly.pdbx_strand_id
1 'polypeptide(L)' 'MDTSRINNSISYWKDLNLWTTGCFQGTLEELQERVAETYKDNTFLREKYERVIAFILSEAEQNNKK' A
#
# COMPACT_ATOMS: atom_id res chain seq x y z
N MET A 1 -20.81 10.32 6.46
CA MET A 1 -19.57 9.95 5.74
C MET A 1 -19.33 8.48 6.06
N ASP A 2 -19.84 7.59 5.23
CA ASP A 2 -19.68 6.15 5.43
C ASP A 2 -18.25 5.77 5.00
N THR A 3 -17.32 5.73 5.95
CA THR A 3 -15.91 5.38 5.72
C THR A 3 -15.71 3.88 5.49
N SER A 4 -16.80 3.12 5.34
CA SER A 4 -16.82 1.67 5.08
C SER A 4 -16.57 1.29 3.62
N ARG A 5 -16.24 2.26 2.76
CA ARG A 5 -15.67 1.94 1.44
C ARG A 5 -14.26 1.42 1.67
N ILE A 6 -14.13 0.10 1.68
CA ILE A 6 -12.89 -0.67 1.61
C ILE A 6 -11.91 0.12 0.71
N ASN A 7 -10.88 0.69 1.33
CA ASN A 7 -9.83 1.45 0.67
C ASN A 7 -9.12 0.53 -0.31
N ASN A 8 -9.58 0.51 -1.57
CA ASN A 8 -9.00 -0.30 -2.64
C ASN A 8 -7.97 0.48 -3.46
N SER A 9 -7.76 1.76 -3.14
CA SER A 9 -6.81 2.65 -3.82
C SER A 9 -5.56 2.82 -2.95
N ILE A 10 -4.44 2.28 -3.43
CA ILE A 10 -3.10 2.54 -2.92
C ILE A 10 -2.41 3.48 -3.90
N SER A 11 -1.80 4.54 -3.40
CA SER A 11 -1.00 5.47 -4.20
C SER A 11 0.37 5.63 -3.57
N TYR A 12 1.41 5.49 -4.39
CA TYR A 12 2.80 5.61 -3.99
C TYR A 12 3.43 6.83 -4.66
N TRP A 13 4.01 7.69 -3.83
CA TRP A 13 4.69 8.91 -4.23
C TRP A 13 6.18 8.68 -4.07
N LYS A 14 6.83 8.27 -5.15
CA LYS A 14 8.26 7.92 -5.20
C LYS A 14 9.16 9.04 -4.69
N ASP A 15 8.86 10.29 -5.04
CA ASP A 15 9.69 11.46 -4.68
C ASP A 15 9.73 11.71 -3.16
N LEU A 16 8.64 11.38 -2.47
CA LEU A 16 8.47 11.56 -1.03
C LEU A 16 8.58 10.26 -0.23
N ASN A 17 8.83 9.13 -0.92
CA ASN A 17 8.74 7.77 -0.38
C ASN A 17 7.46 7.51 0.44
N LEU A 18 6.34 8.07 -0.03
CA LEU A 18 5.10 8.17 0.72
C LEU A 18 4.03 7.25 0.14
N TRP A 19 3.41 6.48 1.01
CA TRP A 19 2.31 5.57 0.70
C TRP A 19 1.00 6.13 1.25
N THR A 20 -0.02 6.19 0.40
CA THR A 20 -1.33 6.73 0.73
C THR A 20 -2.41 5.71 0.39
N THR A 21 -3.27 5.37 1.36
CA THR A 21 -4.39 4.43 1.19
C THR A 21 -5.65 4.98 1.86
N GLY A 22 -6.53 5.60 1.07
CA GLY A 22 -7.70 6.31 1.58
C GLY A 22 -7.38 7.40 2.61
N CYS A 23 -7.61 7.14 3.90
CA CYS A 23 -7.28 8.06 5.02
C CYS A 23 -5.88 7.82 5.62
N PHE A 24 -5.18 6.78 5.19
CA PHE A 24 -3.82 6.51 5.65
C PHE A 24 -2.81 7.21 4.74
N GLN A 25 -1.81 7.84 5.34
CA GLN A 25 -0.66 8.43 4.67
C GLN A 25 0.56 8.18 5.57
N GLY A 26 1.55 7.46 5.08
CA GLY A 26 2.71 7.08 5.86
C GLY A 26 3.77 6.38 5.01
N THR A 27 4.70 5.72 5.67
CA THR A 27 5.77 4.95 5.03
C THR A 27 5.30 3.56 4.61
N LEU A 28 6.15 2.86 3.86
CA LEU A 28 5.91 1.46 3.47
C LEU A 28 5.73 0.55 4.69
N GLU A 29 6.57 0.71 5.71
CA GLU A 29 6.53 -0.09 6.94
C GLU A 29 5.20 0.11 7.68
N GLU A 30 4.78 1.37 7.87
CA GLU A 30 3.50 1.68 8.51
C GLU A 30 2.31 1.15 7.70
N LEU A 31 2.40 1.16 6.36
CA LEU A 31 1.38 0.56 5.50
C LEU A 31 1.31 -0.96 5.71
N GLN A 32 2.46 -1.64 5.75
CA GLN A 32 2.51 -3.09 5.96
C GLN A 32 1.99 -3.47 7.35
N GLU A 33 2.35 -2.72 8.39
CA GLU A 33 1.82 -2.92 9.75
C GLU A 33 0.31 -2.73 9.79
N ARG A 34 -0.21 -1.66 9.17
CA ARG A 34 -1.66 -1.41 9.10
C ARG A 34 -2.40 -2.50 8.33
N VAL A 35 -1.85 -2.98 7.23
CA VAL A 35 -2.42 -4.08 6.44
C VAL A 35 -2.38 -5.37 7.28
N ALA A 36 -1.29 -5.65 8.00
CA ALA A 36 -1.17 -6.82 8.86
C ALA A 36 -2.14 -6.78 10.06
N GLU A 37 -2.35 -5.60 10.65
CA GLU A 37 -3.30 -5.39 11.76
C GLU A 37 -4.75 -5.47 11.27
N THR A 38 -5.08 -4.77 10.17
CA THR A 38 -6.44 -4.69 9.63
C THR A 38 -6.90 -6.01 9.01
N TYR A 39 -6.00 -6.74 8.36
CA TYR A 39 -6.28 -8.00 7.66
C TYR A 39 -5.66 -9.20 8.35
N LYS A 40 -5.47 -9.15 9.68
CA LYS A 40 -4.89 -10.25 10.48
C LYS A 40 -5.61 -11.59 10.26
N ASP A 41 -6.94 -11.53 10.17
CA ASP A 41 -7.81 -12.69 9.94
C ASP A 41 -8.06 -12.98 8.44
N ASN A 42 -7.53 -12.15 7.53
CA ASN A 42 -7.83 -12.22 6.10
C ASN A 42 -6.55 -12.23 5.24
N THR A 43 -5.91 -13.40 5.22
CA THR A 43 -4.65 -13.67 4.52
C THR A 43 -4.73 -13.36 3.02
N PHE A 44 -5.89 -13.58 2.39
CA PHE A 44 -6.09 -13.29 0.96
C PHE A 44 -5.90 -11.80 0.63
N LEU A 45 -6.41 -10.92 1.47
CA LEU A 45 -6.25 -9.47 1.28
C LEU A 45 -4.80 -9.05 1.57
N ARG A 46 -4.18 -9.62 2.60
CA ARG A 46 -2.77 -9.35 2.91
C ARG A 46 -1.85 -9.67 1.73
N GLU A 47 -1.95 -10.87 1.18
CA GLU A 47 -1.14 -11.28 0.01
C GLU A 47 -1.39 -10.39 -1.21
N LYS A 48 -2.64 -9.96 -1.43
CA LYS A 48 -2.97 -9.05 -2.53
C LYS A 48 -2.30 -7.68 -2.33
N TYR A 49 -2.33 -7.14 -1.12
CA TYR A 49 -1.64 -5.90 -0.78
C TYR A 49 -0.13 -6.02 -0.97
N GLU A 50 0.48 -7.08 -0.46
CA GLU A 50 1.92 -7.35 -0.63
C GLU A 50 2.31 -7.44 -2.12
N ARG A 51 1.51 -8.12 -2.96
CA ARG A 51 1.76 -8.17 -4.41
C ARG A 51 1.67 -6.80 -5.09
N VAL A 52 0.66 -5.99 -4.75
CA VAL A 52 0.49 -4.65 -5.33
C VAL A 52 1.65 -3.74 -4.93
N ILE A 53 2.05 -3.79 -3.66
CA ILE A 53 3.20 -3.06 -3.14
C ILE A 53 4.49 -3.46 -3.89
N ALA A 54 4.75 -4.76 -4.02
CA ALA A 54 5.92 -5.28 -4.72
C ALA A 54 5.92 -4.87 -6.20
N PHE A 55 4.75 -4.90 -6.86
CA PHE A 55 4.61 -4.44 -8.24
C PHE A 55 4.95 -2.96 -8.39
N ILE A 56 4.40 -2.11 -7.52
CA ILE A 56 4.68 -0.66 -7.52
C ILE A 56 6.16 -0.38 -7.27
N LEU A 57 6.79 -1.08 -6.34
CA LEU A 57 8.23 -0.95 -6.05
C LEU A 57 9.08 -1.36 -7.25
N SER A 58 8.77 -2.51 -7.86
CA SER A 58 9.45 -2.98 -9.07
C SER A 58 9.34 -1.96 -10.20
N GLU A 59 8.15 -1.42 -10.46
CA GLU A 59 7.95 -0.40 -11.48
C GLU A 59 8.68 0.91 -11.13
N ALA A 60 8.67 1.33 -9.86
CA ALA A 60 9.36 2.54 -9.40
C ALA A 60 10.89 2.45 -9.53
N GLU A 61 11.46 1.27 -9.27
CA GLU A 61 12.88 0.97 -9.49
C GLU A 61 13.22 0.96 -10.98
N GLN A 62 12.40 0.32 -11.82
CA GLN A 62 12.59 0.34 -13.27
C GLN A 62 12.56 1.77 -13.85
N ASN A 63 11.71 2.64 -13.28
CA ASN A 63 11.62 4.04 -13.68
C ASN A 63 12.83 4.89 -13.23
N ASN A 64 13.62 4.43 -12.26
CA ASN A 64 14.85 5.12 -11.81
C ASN A 64 16.08 4.83 -12.69
N LYS A 65 15.93 3.94 -13.68
CA LYS A 65 17.03 3.45 -14.53
C LYS A 65 17.04 4.06 -15.94
N LYS A 66 16.20 5.06 -16.19
CA LYS A 66 16.03 5.74 -17.48
C LYS A 66 16.52 7.17 -17.40
#